data_AF-A0A2G8SBQ5-F1
#
_entry.id   AF-A0A2G8SBQ5-F1
#
_cell.length_a   1.000
_cell.length_b   1.000
_cell.length_c   1.000
_cell.angle_alpha   90.00
_cell.angle_beta   90.00
_cell.angle_gamma   90.00
#
_symmetry.space_group_name_H-M   'P 1'
#
loop_
_entity.id
_entity.type
_entity.pdbx_description
1 polymer ?
#
loop_
_entity_poly.entity_id
_entity_poly.type
_entity_poly.pdbx_seq_one_letter_code
_entity_poly.pdbx_strand_id
1 'polypeptide(L)'
;MSDDQKAKKQYRTALRGETILTSPRWNKGTAFTVKERKAFGLTGRLPFQVNTLEEQCDRAYDQFVSRDTPLRKNTFLQSLKEQNWVLYYALLLRHLQEMIPIIYTPTEAEAIANYSHLFRRSEGLYLTLPLQDSLEEDFLAETEGRQIDLIVVSDAEQILGIGDQGVGELCLYPRPCTFSKSHSPFVILFVILFVFGEGV
;
A
#
# COMPACT_ATOMS: atom_id res chain seq x y z
N MET A 1 -35.76 -8.60 -4.45
CA MET A 1 -36.01 -7.83 -3.20
C MET A 1 -35.41 -8.69 -2.11
N SER A 2 -34.29 -8.38 -1.46
CA SER A 2 -33.63 -7.12 -1.11
C SER A 2 -32.10 -7.34 -1.14
N ASP A 3 -31.33 -6.26 -1.07
CA ASP A 3 -29.89 -6.18 -0.70
C ASP A 3 -29.03 -5.55 -1.81
N ASP A 4 -29.09 -4.22 -1.98
CA ASP A 4 -27.95 -3.49 -2.59
C ASP A 4 -28.00 -1.97 -2.39
N GLN A 5 -28.29 -1.52 -1.16
CA GLN A 5 -27.96 -0.16 -0.74
C GLN A 5 -27.04 -0.22 0.47
N LYS A 6 -25.84 -0.78 0.29
CA LYS A 6 -24.73 -0.53 1.21
C LYS A 6 -24.47 0.97 1.21
N ALA A 7 -24.90 1.64 2.26
CA ALA A 7 -24.68 3.07 2.46
C ALA A 7 -23.19 3.39 2.23
N LYS A 8 -22.89 4.29 1.28
CA LYS A 8 -21.53 4.78 1.02
C LYS A 8 -20.98 5.37 2.32
N LYS A 9 -20.07 4.67 2.98
CA LYS A 9 -19.38 5.16 4.18
C LYS A 9 -18.62 6.44 3.82
N GLN A 10 -19.08 7.57 4.34
CA GLN A 10 -18.47 8.86 4.09
C GLN A 10 -17.40 9.12 5.14
N TYR A 11 -16.18 9.39 4.68
CA TYR A 11 -15.07 9.76 5.55
C TYR A 11 -14.89 11.27 5.51
N ARG A 12 -14.76 11.88 6.70
CA ARG A 12 -14.47 13.31 6.83
C ARG A 12 -12.96 13.46 7.04
N THR A 13 -12.33 14.31 6.25
CA THR A 13 -10.90 14.59 6.34
C THR A 13 -10.68 16.10 6.34
N ALA A 14 -9.68 16.55 7.11
CA ALA A 14 -9.26 17.94 7.15
C ALA A 14 -8.19 18.27 6.08
N LEU A 15 -7.69 17.27 5.35
CA LEU A 15 -6.66 17.43 4.33
C LEU A 15 -7.15 18.30 3.16
N ARG A 16 -6.28 19.19 2.67
CA ARG A 16 -6.57 20.14 1.59
C ARG A 16 -5.35 20.41 0.70
N GLY A 17 -5.60 20.86 -0.52
CA GLY A 17 -4.57 21.25 -1.46
C GLY A 17 -3.62 20.10 -1.78
N GLU A 18 -2.32 20.31 -1.59
CA GLU A 18 -1.31 19.30 -1.90
C GLU A 18 -1.35 18.09 -0.97
N THR A 19 -1.70 18.30 0.30
CA THR A 19 -1.69 17.25 1.33
C THR A 19 -2.66 16.10 1.05
N ILE A 20 -3.76 16.36 0.33
CA ILE A 20 -4.70 15.31 -0.08
C ILE A 20 -4.20 14.54 -1.32
N LEU A 21 -3.39 15.18 -2.16
CA LEU A 21 -2.80 14.55 -3.36
C LEU A 21 -1.60 13.68 -3.00
N THR A 22 -0.83 14.06 -1.98
CA THR A 22 0.30 13.27 -1.48
C THR A 22 -0.11 12.13 -0.55
N SER A 23 -1.37 12.12 -0.09
CA SER A 23 -1.89 11.06 0.76
C SER A 23 -2.47 9.92 -0.09
N PRO A 24 -1.82 8.74 -0.15
CA PRO A 24 -2.22 7.65 -1.05
C PRO A 24 -3.62 7.11 -0.75
N ARG A 25 -4.03 7.21 0.53
CA ARG A 25 -5.34 6.77 1.02
C ARG A 25 -6.49 7.67 0.57
N TRP A 26 -6.24 8.96 0.39
CA TRP A 26 -7.28 9.96 0.11
C TRP A 26 -7.21 10.51 -1.32
N ASN A 27 -6.08 10.31 -2.00
CA ASN A 27 -5.90 10.75 -3.36
C ASN A 27 -6.80 9.97 -4.32
N LYS A 28 -7.62 10.69 -5.10
CA LYS A 28 -8.45 10.13 -6.18
C LYS A 28 -7.92 10.48 -7.57
N GLY A 29 -6.82 11.23 -7.66
CA GLY A 29 -6.30 11.75 -8.92
C GLY A 29 -7.37 12.51 -9.71
N THR A 30 -7.57 12.13 -10.96
CA THR A 30 -8.56 12.77 -11.85
C THR A 30 -10.02 12.47 -11.49
N ALA A 31 -10.29 11.53 -10.57
CA ALA A 31 -11.64 11.15 -10.16
C ALA A 31 -12.26 12.09 -9.10
N PHE A 32 -11.53 13.11 -8.65
CA PHE A 32 -12.14 14.18 -7.86
C PHE A 32 -13.19 14.93 -8.68
N THR A 33 -14.42 14.97 -8.19
CA THR A 33 -15.51 15.73 -8.81
C THR A 33 -15.25 17.24 -8.73
N VAL A 34 -15.88 18.04 -9.60
CA VAL A 34 -15.74 19.51 -9.59
C VAL A 34 -16.08 20.11 -8.22
N LYS A 35 -17.09 19.56 -7.53
CA LYS A 35 -17.48 19.99 -6.17
C LYS A 35 -16.39 19.68 -5.15
N GLU A 36 -15.82 18.48 -5.17
CA GLU A 36 -14.71 18.10 -4.28
C GLU A 36 -13.46 18.93 -4.56
N ARG A 37 -13.12 19.19 -5.83
CA ARG A 37 -11.97 20.02 -6.19
C ARG A 37 -12.11 21.43 -5.63
N LYS A 38 -13.29 22.03 -5.69
CA LYS A 38 -13.55 23.34 -5.07
C LYS A 38 -13.45 23.29 -3.55
N ALA A 39 -14.01 22.25 -2.92
CA ALA A 39 -13.99 22.09 -1.46
C ALA A 39 -12.57 21.86 -0.89
N PHE A 40 -11.76 21.06 -1.59
CA PHE A 40 -10.39 20.73 -1.19
C PHE A 40 -9.33 21.69 -1.73
N GLY A 41 -9.70 22.70 -2.53
CA GLY A 41 -8.75 23.68 -3.09
C GLY A 41 -7.83 23.11 -4.17
N LEU A 42 -8.34 22.18 -4.99
CA LEU A 42 -7.61 21.53 -6.09
C LEU A 42 -7.86 22.18 -7.46
N THR A 43 -8.58 23.31 -7.49
CA THR A 43 -8.87 24.05 -8.73
C THR A 43 -7.57 24.45 -9.42
N GLY A 44 -7.37 24.02 -10.67
CA GLY A 44 -6.16 24.29 -11.46
C GLY A 44 -4.99 23.31 -11.23
N ARG A 45 -5.07 22.40 -10.26
CA ARG A 45 -4.03 21.38 -10.01
C ARG A 45 -4.26 20.06 -10.76
N LEU A 46 -5.45 19.87 -11.32
CA LEU A 46 -5.85 18.67 -12.05
C LEU A 46 -6.46 19.04 -13.40
N PRO A 47 -6.29 18.21 -14.45
CA PRO A 47 -6.93 18.39 -15.75
C PRO A 47 -8.44 18.59 -15.62
N PHE A 48 -9.05 19.44 -16.46
CA PHE A 48 -10.49 19.77 -16.36
C PHE A 48 -11.40 18.54 -16.40
N GLN A 49 -11.05 17.55 -17.21
CA GLN A 49 -11.81 16.31 -17.33
C GLN A 49 -11.80 15.55 -15.99
N VAL A 50 -12.99 15.14 -15.55
CA VAL A 50 -13.17 14.22 -14.44
C VAL A 50 -13.27 12.83 -15.04
N ASN A 51 -12.38 11.93 -14.62
CA ASN A 51 -12.42 10.54 -15.07
C ASN A 51 -13.09 9.66 -14.02
N THR A 52 -13.78 8.62 -14.48
CA THR A 52 -14.30 7.58 -13.59
C THR A 52 -13.18 6.68 -13.08
N LEU A 53 -13.46 5.90 -12.04
CA LEU A 53 -12.49 4.92 -11.55
C LEU A 53 -12.20 3.87 -12.64
N GLU A 54 -13.21 3.50 -13.41
CA GLU A 54 -13.12 2.58 -14.55
C GLU A 54 -12.13 3.09 -15.60
N GLU A 55 -12.28 4.33 -16.06
CA GLU A 55 -11.38 4.96 -17.04
C GLU A 55 -9.94 5.10 -16.51
N GLN A 56 -9.78 5.28 -15.20
CA GLN A 56 -8.45 5.26 -14.57
C GLN A 56 -7.85 3.86 -14.57
N CYS A 57 -8.63 2.83 -14.24
CA CYS A 57 -8.20 1.44 -14.28
C CYS A 57 -7.77 1.02 -15.69
N ASP A 58 -8.55 1.36 -16.72
CA ASP A 58 -8.25 0.95 -18.10
C ASP A 58 -6.92 1.56 -18.56
N ARG A 59 -6.71 2.87 -18.33
CA ARG A 59 -5.43 3.53 -18.63
C ARG A 59 -4.26 2.98 -17.82
N ALA A 60 -4.49 2.61 -16.56
CA ALA A 60 -3.46 2.02 -15.72
C ALA A 60 -3.09 0.61 -16.20
N TYR A 61 -4.09 -0.15 -16.68
CA TYR A 61 -3.89 -1.46 -17.28
C TYR A 61 -3.09 -1.38 -18.58
N ASP A 62 -3.40 -0.44 -19.48
CA ASP A 62 -2.62 -0.21 -20.71
C ASP A 62 -1.15 0.12 -20.40
N GLN A 63 -0.92 0.92 -19.36
CA GLN A 63 0.43 1.26 -18.89
C GLN A 63 1.15 0.07 -18.24
N PHE A 64 0.42 -0.88 -17.66
CA PHE A 64 0.95 -2.12 -17.11
C PHE A 64 1.33 -3.11 -18.21
N VAL A 65 0.45 -3.29 -19.21
CA VAL A 65 0.67 -4.19 -20.36
C VAL A 65 1.83 -3.71 -21.23
N SER A 66 1.99 -2.40 -21.41
CA SER A 66 3.11 -1.81 -22.17
C SER A 66 4.50 -1.97 -21.53
N ARG A 67 4.61 -2.55 -20.32
CA ARG A 67 5.90 -2.84 -19.70
C ARG A 67 6.41 -4.22 -20.11
N ASP A 68 7.64 -4.26 -20.58
CA ASP A 68 8.22 -5.48 -21.17
C ASP A 68 8.63 -6.53 -20.12
N THR A 69 9.12 -6.09 -18.95
CA THR A 69 9.67 -7.01 -17.94
C THR A 69 8.80 -7.10 -16.68
N PRO A 70 8.71 -8.29 -16.03
CA PRO A 70 8.00 -8.45 -14.76
C PRO A 70 8.43 -7.46 -13.68
N LEU A 71 9.74 -7.19 -13.58
CA LEU A 71 10.29 -6.22 -12.62
C LEU A 71 9.78 -4.78 -12.85
N ARG A 72 9.65 -4.37 -14.12
CA ARG A 72 9.10 -3.05 -14.47
C ARG A 72 7.61 -2.96 -14.20
N LYS A 73 6.88 -4.07 -14.40
CA LYS A 73 5.46 -4.19 -14.02
C LYS A 73 5.29 -4.07 -12.50
N ASN A 74 6.14 -4.75 -11.72
CA ASN A 74 6.17 -4.65 -10.27
C ASN A 74 6.44 -3.20 -9.82
N THR A 75 7.48 -2.56 -10.35
CA THR A 75 7.83 -1.17 -10.02
C THR A 75 6.68 -0.20 -10.33
N PHE A 76 5.96 -0.41 -11.44
CA PHE A 76 4.78 0.38 -11.79
C PHE A 76 3.64 0.20 -10.78
N LEU A 77 3.33 -1.05 -10.41
CA LEU A 77 2.30 -1.36 -9.42
C LEU A 77 2.62 -0.77 -8.05
N GLN A 78 3.89 -0.82 -7.62
CA GLN A 78 4.34 -0.19 -6.38
C GLN A 78 4.18 1.34 -6.44
N SER A 79 4.56 1.98 -7.54
CA SER A 79 4.36 3.42 -7.72
C SER A 79 2.88 3.82 -7.72
N LEU A 80 2.02 2.98 -8.31
CA LEU A 80 0.57 3.20 -8.31
C LEU A 80 0.00 3.12 -6.90
N LYS A 81 0.45 2.14 -6.11
CA LYS A 81 0.08 1.99 -4.69
C LYS A 81 0.53 3.20 -3.86
N GLU A 82 1.75 3.70 -4.08
CA GLU A 82 2.25 4.90 -3.40
C GLU A 82 1.45 6.16 -3.72
N GLN A 83 0.77 6.21 -4.87
CA GLN A 83 0.00 7.38 -5.30
C GLN A 83 -1.49 7.30 -4.93
N ASN A 84 -2.11 6.13 -5.10
CA ASN A 84 -3.55 5.96 -4.93
C ASN A 84 -3.91 4.50 -4.60
N TRP A 85 -4.30 4.28 -3.35
CA TRP A 85 -4.71 2.96 -2.87
C TRP A 85 -5.97 2.44 -3.57
N VAL A 86 -6.97 3.30 -3.75
CA VAL A 86 -8.25 2.89 -4.33
C VAL A 86 -8.06 2.40 -5.77
N LEU A 87 -7.26 3.12 -6.56
CA LEU A 87 -6.97 2.74 -7.94
C LEU A 87 -6.14 1.45 -8.01
N TYR A 88 -5.11 1.34 -7.16
CA TYR A 88 -4.29 0.13 -7.07
C TYR A 88 -5.14 -1.12 -6.76
N TYR A 89 -5.95 -1.08 -5.71
CA TYR A 89 -6.79 -2.22 -5.33
C TYR A 89 -7.90 -2.48 -6.35
N ALA A 90 -8.49 -1.44 -6.96
CA ALA A 90 -9.49 -1.62 -8.00
C ALA A 90 -8.91 -2.31 -9.25
N LEU A 91 -7.68 -1.97 -9.64
CA LEU A 91 -6.98 -2.61 -10.75
C LEU A 91 -6.64 -4.08 -10.44
N LEU A 92 -6.11 -4.35 -9.24
CA LEU A 92 -5.80 -5.71 -8.79
C LEU A 92 -7.02 -6.62 -8.77
N LEU A 93 -8.17 -6.12 -8.30
CA LEU A 93 -9.40 -6.92 -8.26
C LEU A 93 -9.90 -7.32 -9.65
N ARG A 94 -9.60 -6.53 -10.69
CA ARG A 94 -10.01 -6.82 -12.08
C ARG A 94 -9.09 -7.82 -12.77
N HIS A 95 -7.78 -7.73 -12.53
CA HIS A 95 -6.74 -8.52 -13.23
C HIS A 95 -5.92 -9.37 -12.26
N LEU A 96 -6.56 -9.91 -11.22
CA LEU A 96 -5.87 -10.57 -10.12
C LEU A 96 -4.99 -11.73 -10.58
N GLN A 97 -5.50 -12.56 -11.50
CA GLN A 97 -4.76 -13.72 -12.02
C GLN A 97 -3.46 -13.34 -12.73
N GLU A 98 -3.46 -12.23 -13.48
CA GLU A 98 -2.27 -11.73 -14.19
C GLU A 98 -1.30 -11.00 -13.26
N MET A 99 -1.82 -10.33 -12.23
CA MET A 99 -1.02 -9.46 -11.36
C MET A 99 -0.42 -10.20 -10.15
N ILE A 100 -1.03 -11.28 -9.66
CA ILE A 100 -0.48 -12.12 -8.57
C ILE A 100 0.99 -12.49 -8.77
N PRO A 101 1.43 -13.06 -9.91
CA PRO A 101 2.84 -13.47 -10.07
C PRO A 101 3.80 -12.28 -10.17
N ILE A 102 3.29 -11.06 -10.36
CA ILE A 102 4.08 -9.82 -10.43
C ILE A 102 4.25 -9.18 -9.06
N ILE A 103 3.20 -9.15 -8.24
CA ILE A 103 3.21 -8.60 -6.87
C ILE A 103 3.63 -9.63 -5.81
N TYR A 104 3.90 -10.86 -6.23
CA TYR A 104 4.29 -11.96 -5.36
C TYR A 104 5.40 -12.79 -6.02
N THR A 105 5.57 -14.03 -5.60
CA THR A 105 6.56 -14.94 -6.16
C THR A 105 6.23 -15.29 -7.61
N PRO A 106 7.24 -15.39 -8.50
CA PRO A 106 8.69 -15.25 -8.24
C PRO A 106 9.23 -13.81 -8.36
N THR A 107 8.50 -12.89 -9.00
CA THR A 107 8.99 -11.55 -9.38
C THR A 107 9.39 -10.70 -8.17
N GLU A 108 8.65 -10.80 -7.07
CA GLU A 108 8.92 -10.02 -5.85
C GLU A 108 10.26 -10.42 -5.22
N ALA A 109 10.60 -11.71 -5.24
CA ALA A 109 11.90 -12.19 -4.73
C ALA A 109 13.06 -11.65 -5.57
N GLU A 110 12.90 -11.61 -6.90
CA GLU A 110 13.86 -10.95 -7.80
C GLU A 110 13.92 -9.44 -7.58
N ALA A 111 12.78 -8.80 -7.28
CA ALA A 111 12.74 -7.38 -6.97
C ALA A 111 13.62 -7.11 -5.76
N ILE A 112 13.40 -7.81 -4.65
CA ILE A 112 14.11 -7.66 -3.35
C ILE A 112 15.59 -7.98 -3.45
N ALA A 113 15.95 -9.07 -4.14
CA ALA A 113 17.35 -9.43 -4.37
C ALA A 113 18.11 -8.32 -5.12
N ASN A 114 17.43 -7.56 -5.98
CA ASN A 114 17.98 -6.40 -6.67
C ASN A 114 17.73 -5.07 -5.92
N TYR A 115 17.02 -5.09 -4.77
CA TYR A 115 16.49 -3.91 -4.07
C TYR A 115 17.25 -3.48 -2.82
N SER A 116 18.38 -4.11 -2.49
CA SER A 116 19.19 -3.79 -1.29
C SER A 116 19.63 -2.30 -1.19
N HIS A 117 19.32 -1.46 -2.18
CA HIS A 117 19.59 -0.02 -2.23
C HIS A 117 18.35 0.88 -2.32
N LEU A 118 17.12 0.35 -2.27
CA LEU A 118 15.90 1.09 -2.59
C LEU A 118 14.91 1.20 -1.41
N PHE A 119 15.40 1.62 -0.25
CA PHE A 119 14.52 2.12 0.81
C PHE A 119 13.78 3.37 0.30
N ARG A 120 12.48 3.25 -0.02
CA ARG A 120 11.66 4.37 -0.52
C ARG A 120 10.83 5.04 0.58
N ARG A 121 10.14 4.24 1.40
CA ARG A 121 9.24 4.71 2.45
C ARG A 121 9.07 3.59 3.49
N SER A 122 9.10 3.92 4.78
CA SER A 122 8.77 2.96 5.83
C SER A 122 7.27 2.65 5.81
N GLU A 123 6.92 1.37 5.66
CA GLU A 123 5.53 0.88 5.71
C GLU A 123 5.34 -0.07 6.91
N GLY A 124 5.36 0.45 8.13
CA GLY A 124 5.22 -0.39 9.33
C GLY A 124 6.10 0.09 10.48
N LEU A 125 6.19 -0.74 11.51
CA LEU A 125 6.96 -0.49 12.71
C LEU A 125 8.16 -1.44 12.78
N TYR A 126 9.34 -0.88 13.02
CA TYR A 126 10.57 -1.64 13.26
C TYR A 126 10.83 -1.65 14.76
N LEU A 127 10.80 -2.84 15.35
CA LEU A 127 11.08 -3.05 16.77
C LEU A 127 12.43 -3.75 16.88
N THR A 128 13.40 -3.12 17.53
CA THR A 128 14.78 -3.60 17.60
C THR A 128 15.16 -3.95 19.04
N LEU A 129 15.84 -5.09 19.25
CA LEU A 129 16.28 -5.53 20.58
C LEU A 129 17.16 -4.53 21.34
N PRO A 130 18.08 -3.76 20.72
CA PRO A 130 18.88 -2.76 21.43
C PRO A 130 18.06 -1.64 22.09
N LEU A 131 16.80 -1.48 21.68
CA LEU A 131 15.86 -0.50 22.22
C LEU A 131 14.75 -1.18 23.04
N GLN A 132 15.01 -2.34 23.65
CA GLN A 132 13.97 -3.14 24.31
C GLN A 132 13.12 -2.34 25.31
N ASP A 133 13.77 -1.40 26.02
CA ASP A 133 13.15 -0.62 27.08
C ASP A 133 12.18 0.46 26.55
N SER A 134 12.30 0.86 25.27
CA SER A 134 11.38 1.79 24.60
C SER A 134 10.36 1.09 23.69
N LEU A 135 10.46 -0.22 23.47
CA LEU A 135 9.61 -0.97 22.54
C LEU A 135 8.11 -0.80 22.81
N GLU A 136 7.72 -0.85 24.09
CA GLU A 136 6.32 -0.69 24.47
C GLU A 136 5.84 0.74 24.18
N GLU A 137 6.64 1.74 24.50
CA GLU A 137 6.32 3.16 24.24
C GLU A 137 6.22 3.42 22.72
N ASP A 138 7.18 2.93 21.93
CA ASP A 138 7.22 3.09 20.48
C ASP A 138 6.04 2.39 19.80
N PHE A 139 5.68 1.18 20.27
CA PHE A 139 4.51 0.46 19.78
C PHE A 139 3.20 1.18 20.15
N LEU A 140 3.06 1.63 21.40
CA LEU A 140 1.86 2.33 21.84
C LEU A 140 1.70 3.67 21.11
N ALA A 141 2.78 4.44 20.92
CA ALA A 141 2.75 5.70 20.20
C ALA A 141 2.30 5.53 18.73
N GLU A 142 2.73 4.44 18.07
CA GLU A 142 2.37 4.19 16.67
C GLU A 142 0.98 3.54 16.51
N THR A 143 0.47 2.88 17.56
CA THR A 143 -0.85 2.22 17.56
C THR A 143 -1.95 3.10 18.13
N GLU A 144 -1.62 4.16 18.87
CA GLU A 144 -2.59 5.01 19.54
C GLU A 144 -3.59 5.63 18.55
N GLY A 145 -4.89 5.49 18.86
CA GLY A 145 -5.97 6.00 18.02
C GLY A 145 -6.19 5.24 16.70
N ARG A 146 -5.44 4.16 16.43
CA ARG A 146 -5.64 3.29 15.26
C ARG A 146 -6.51 2.10 15.63
N GLN A 147 -7.53 1.84 14.83
CA GLN A 147 -8.30 0.59 14.91
C GLN A 147 -7.55 -0.49 14.11
N ILE A 148 -6.67 -1.21 14.80
CA ILE A 148 -5.85 -2.28 14.21
C ILE A 148 -6.59 -3.60 14.39
N ASP A 149 -6.82 -4.28 13.28
CA ASP A 149 -7.55 -5.55 13.23
C ASP A 149 -6.61 -6.76 13.06
N LEU A 150 -5.42 -6.54 12.47
CA LEU A 150 -4.44 -7.58 12.18
C LEU A 150 -3.02 -7.04 12.38
N ILE A 151 -2.22 -7.79 13.12
CA ILE A 151 -0.79 -7.57 13.25
C ILE A 151 -0.08 -8.77 12.62
N VAL A 152 0.88 -8.48 11.75
CA VAL A 152 1.77 -9.50 11.18
C VAL A 152 3.18 -9.19 11.67
N VAL A 153 3.80 -10.19 12.31
CA VAL A 153 5.15 -10.10 12.87
C VAL A 153 6.08 -11.03 12.12
N SER A 154 7.24 -10.53 11.73
CA SER A 154 8.34 -11.34 11.16
C SER A 154 9.68 -10.90 11.75
N ASP A 155 10.56 -11.86 11.95
CA ASP A 155 11.93 -11.71 12.45
C ASP A 155 12.98 -11.46 11.35
N ALA A 156 12.54 -11.39 10.09
CA ALA A 156 13.37 -11.16 8.93
C ALA A 156 14.43 -12.24 8.60
N GLU A 157 14.48 -13.34 9.34
CA GLU A 157 15.63 -14.25 9.34
C GLU A 157 15.64 -15.18 8.11
N GLN A 158 14.47 -15.49 7.54
CA GLN A 158 14.38 -16.40 6.38
C GLN A 158 13.18 -16.10 5.46
N ILE A 159 13.39 -15.28 4.44
CA ILE A 159 12.42 -15.09 3.35
C ILE A 159 12.52 -16.27 2.39
N LEU A 160 11.44 -17.03 2.19
CA LEU A 160 11.13 -17.86 1.00
C LEU A 160 12.33 -18.57 0.32
N GLY A 161 13.35 -18.99 1.07
CA GLY A 161 14.57 -19.62 0.55
C GLY A 161 15.64 -18.70 -0.05
N ILE A 162 15.55 -17.37 0.06
CA ILE A 162 16.55 -16.39 -0.41
C ILE A 162 17.54 -15.93 0.68
N GLY A 163 17.43 -16.46 1.91
CA GLY A 163 18.31 -16.15 3.04
C GLY A 163 17.86 -14.91 3.85
N ASP A 164 18.76 -14.41 4.70
CA ASP A 164 18.57 -13.20 5.50
C ASP A 164 18.60 -11.95 4.59
N GLN A 165 17.54 -11.14 4.68
CA GLN A 165 17.44 -9.87 3.95
C GLN A 165 17.23 -8.67 4.89
N GLY A 166 17.26 -8.89 6.21
CA GLY A 166 17.02 -7.85 7.22
C GLY A 166 15.88 -6.91 6.88
N VAL A 167 16.18 -5.63 6.61
CA VAL A 167 15.19 -4.55 6.46
C VAL A 167 14.38 -4.66 5.15
N GLY A 168 14.84 -5.48 4.19
CA GLY A 168 14.18 -5.66 2.88
C GLY A 168 12.82 -6.34 2.95
N GLU A 169 12.53 -7.04 4.04
CA GLU A 169 11.27 -7.76 4.31
C GLU A 169 10.02 -6.87 4.25
N LEU A 170 10.11 -5.62 4.70
CA LEU A 170 8.92 -4.76 4.75
C LEU A 170 8.37 -4.46 3.35
N CYS A 171 9.21 -4.54 2.31
CA CYS A 171 8.79 -4.44 0.92
C CYS A 171 7.98 -5.66 0.43
N LEU A 172 8.13 -6.85 1.03
CA LEU A 172 7.35 -8.07 0.67
C LEU A 172 5.91 -8.02 1.10
N TYR A 173 5.60 -7.24 2.13
CA TYR A 173 4.32 -7.33 2.81
C TYR A 173 3.38 -6.14 2.62
N PRO A 174 3.26 -5.50 1.44
CA PRO A 174 2.03 -4.81 1.09
C PRO A 174 0.97 -5.84 0.68
N ARG A 175 0.74 -6.87 1.51
CA ARG A 175 -0.29 -7.86 1.24
C ARG A 175 -1.67 -7.29 1.60
N PRO A 176 -2.63 -7.29 0.67
CA PRO A 176 -4.02 -7.36 1.05
C PRO A 176 -4.29 -8.77 1.58
N CYS A 177 -4.34 -8.95 2.89
CA CYS A 177 -5.20 -9.97 3.48
C CYS A 177 -6.66 -9.53 3.26
N THR A 178 -7.13 -9.59 2.02
CA THR A 178 -8.54 -9.40 1.67
C THR A 178 -8.93 -10.44 0.64
N PHE A 179 -9.08 -11.67 1.13
CA PHE A 179 -10.01 -12.62 0.54
C PHE A 179 -10.93 -13.15 1.65
N SER A 180 -11.69 -12.25 2.27
CA SER A 180 -12.91 -12.61 3.01
C SER A 180 -13.87 -11.43 3.09
N LYS A 181 -15.14 -11.71 2.80
CA LYS A 181 -16.27 -10.76 2.73
C LYS A 181 -16.59 -10.15 4.10
N SER A 182 -15.90 -9.10 4.57
CA SER A 182 -16.46 -8.24 5.63
C SER A 182 -15.65 -6.95 5.81
N HIS A 183 -16.13 -5.77 5.39
CA HIS A 183 -16.73 -4.73 6.25
C HIS A 183 -15.83 -3.88 7.17
N SER A 184 -14.66 -3.40 6.73
CA SER A 184 -14.02 -2.16 7.25
C SER A 184 -12.75 -1.86 6.43
N PRO A 185 -12.25 -0.61 6.37
CA PRO A 185 -10.87 -0.40 5.93
C PRO A 185 -9.96 -0.90 7.04
N PHE A 186 -9.60 -2.18 7.00
CA PHE A 186 -8.64 -2.79 7.91
C PHE A 186 -7.38 -1.93 7.94
N VAL A 187 -6.98 -1.48 9.12
CA VAL A 187 -5.64 -0.93 9.32
C VAL A 187 -4.78 -2.11 9.75
N ILE A 188 -3.94 -2.58 8.83
CA ILE A 188 -2.97 -3.63 9.11
C ILE A 188 -1.71 -2.92 9.63
N LEU A 189 -1.26 -3.31 10.82
CA LEU A 189 0.02 -2.88 11.35
C LEU A 189 1.02 -4.02 11.14
N PHE A 190 2.05 -3.77 10.33
CA PHE A 190 3.17 -4.68 10.19
C PHE A 190 4.24 -4.31 11.21
N VAL A 191 4.72 -5.30 11.95
CA VAL A 191 5.78 -5.14 12.94
C VAL A 191 6.91 -6.08 12.55
N ILE A 192 8.09 -5.55 12.28
CA ILE A 192 9.29 -6.39 12.08
C ILE A 192 10.09 -6.36 13.37
N LEU A 193 10.40 -7.54 13.89
CA LEU A 193 11.17 -7.71 15.11
C LEU A 193 12.60 -8.06 14.75
N PHE A 194 13.54 -7.13 14.92
CA PHE A 194 14.95 -7.40 14.65
C PHE A 194 15.59 -8.12 15.85
N VAL A 195 15.81 -9.42 15.69
CA VAL A 195 16.68 -10.20 16.54
C VAL A 195 18.07 -10.21 15.92
N PHE A 196 18.88 -9.18 16.18
CA PHE A 196 20.32 -9.35 15.98
C PHE A 196 20.80 -10.35 17.03
N GLY A 197 21.01 -11.60 16.62
CA GLY A 197 21.83 -12.52 17.39
C GLY A 197 23.22 -11.93 17.53
N GLU A 198 23.74 -11.87 18.76
CA GLU A 198 25.15 -11.55 19.00
C GLU A 198 26.02 -12.55 18.22
N GLY A 199 26.72 -12.08 17.17
CA GLY A 199 27.56 -12.97 16.38
C GLY A 199 28.06 -12.42 15.05
N VAL A 200 28.96 -11.43 15.10
CA VAL A 200 30.10 -11.31 14.17
C VAL A 200 31.37 -11.18 15.00
#